data_AF-A0A8J6FJP0-F1
#
_entry.id   AF-A0A8J6FJP0-F1
#
_cell.length_a   1.000
_cell.length_b   1.000
_cell.length_c   1.000
_cell.angle_alpha   90.00
_cell.angle_beta   90.00
_cell.angle_gamma   90.00
#
_symmetry.space_group_name_H-M   'P 1'
#
loop_
_entity.id
_entity.type
_entity.pdbx_description
1 polymer ?
#
loop_
_entity_poly.entity_id
_entity_poly.type
_entity_poly.pdbx_seq_one_letter_code
_entity_poly.pdbx_strand_id
1 'polypeptide(L)'
;DGCFLVRLSSSQNQMQPYTLAVLYHDHIYNIPIRAVGGSGFSLGKEGKRHEEVFPSVVHLIEHYQHEPLNLVNRQTSERECTALLYPAIL
;
A
#
# COMPACT_ATOMS: atom_id res chain seq x y z
N ASP A 1 -7.94 -12.54 -6.93
CA ASP A 1 -7.32 -11.88 -5.77
C ASP A 1 -7.20 -10.37 -5.97
N GLY A 2 -6.66 -9.65 -4.98
CA GLY A 2 -6.68 -8.18 -4.95
C GLY A 2 -7.73 -7.62 -3.99
N CYS A 3 -8.14 -8.41 -3.00
CA CYS A 3 -8.94 -7.91 -1.89
C CYS A 3 -8.04 -7.03 -1.00
N PHE A 4 -8.53 -5.88 -0.56
CA PHE A 4 -7.72 -4.92 0.18
C PHE A 4 -8.49 -4.13 1.23
N LEU A 5 -7.77 -3.60 2.20
CA LEU A 5 -8.28 -2.60 3.14
C LEU A 5 -7.19 -1.63 3.56
N VAL A 6 -7.62 -0.43 3.95
CA VAL A 6 -6.75 0.53 4.65
C VAL A 6 -7.13 0.53 6.12
N ARG A 7 -6.12 0.37 6.98
CA ARG A 7 -6.29 0.43 8.44
C ARG A 7 -5.29 1.40 9.06
N LEU A 8 -5.58 1.82 10.29
CA LEU A 8 -4.58 2.51 11.10
C LEU A 8 -3.34 1.63 11.25
N SER A 9 -2.17 2.26 11.15
CA SER A 9 -0.91 1.61 11.44
C SER A 9 -0.84 1.29 12.93
N SER A 10 -0.27 0.13 13.27
CA SER A 10 0.09 -0.19 14.65
C SER A 10 1.44 0.44 15.05
N SER A 11 2.20 0.97 14.08
CA SER A 11 3.40 1.74 14.40
C SER A 11 2.97 3.05 15.05
N GLN A 12 3.56 3.39 16.20
CA GLN A 12 3.36 4.70 16.85
C GLN A 12 4.07 5.84 16.09
N ASN A 13 4.25 5.69 14.78
CA ASN A 13 4.98 6.60 13.93
C ASN A 13 4.00 7.46 13.13
N GLN A 14 3.96 8.75 13.44
CA GLN A 14 3.11 9.71 12.73
C GLN A 14 3.45 9.84 11.24
N MET A 15 4.67 9.52 10.84
CA MET A 15 5.09 9.49 9.43
C MET A 15 4.53 8.29 8.66
N GLN A 16 3.92 7.31 9.34
CA GLN A 16 3.30 6.14 8.75
C GLN A 16 1.93 5.88 9.39
N PRO A 17 0.93 6.75 9.14
CA PRO A 17 -0.34 6.70 9.85
C PRO A 17 -1.21 5.49 9.49
N TYR A 18 -1.03 4.92 8.29
CA TYR A 18 -1.88 3.83 7.80
C TYR A 18 -1.07 2.63 7.26
N THR A 19 -1.76 1.51 7.11
CA THR A 19 -1.28 0.31 6.42
C THR A 19 -2.32 -0.11 5.39
N LEU A 20 -1.88 -0.31 4.16
CA LEU A 20 -2.63 -1.01 3.11
C LEU A 20 -2.37 -2.50 3.29
N ALA A 21 -3.42 -3.28 3.59
CA ALA A 21 -3.36 -4.73 3.61
C ALA A 21 -3.98 -5.26 2.30
N VAL A 22 -3.24 -6.09 1.57
CA VAL A 22 -3.69 -6.71 0.32
C VAL A 22 -3.62 -8.22 0.47
N LEU A 23 -4.74 -8.91 0.28
CA LEU A 23 -4.81 -10.36 0.18
C LEU A 23 -4.58 -10.77 -1.27
N TYR A 24 -3.50 -11.53 -1.48
CA TYR A 24 -3.12 -12.04 -2.78
C TYR A 24 -2.43 -13.40 -2.64
N HIS A 25 -2.92 -14.43 -3.36
CA HIS A 25 -2.43 -15.80 -3.30
C HIS A 25 -2.28 -16.33 -1.87
N ASP A 26 -3.36 -16.23 -1.08
CA ASP A 26 -3.42 -16.64 0.35
C ASP A 26 -2.39 -15.95 1.27
N HIS A 27 -1.75 -14.88 0.80
CA HIS A 27 -0.81 -14.09 1.57
C HIS A 27 -1.35 -12.67 1.80
N ILE A 28 -1.23 -12.16 3.04
CA ILE A 28 -1.55 -10.76 3.36
C ILE A 28 -0.28 -9.90 3.30
N TYR A 29 -0.20 -9.08 2.27
CA TYR A 29 0.84 -8.08 2.09
C TYR A 29 0.50 -6.82 2.89
N ASN A 30 1.27 -6.54 3.95
CA ASN A 30 1.12 -5.33 4.76
C ASN A 30 2.07 -4.24 4.27
N ILE A 31 1.52 -3.24 3.58
CA ILE A 31 2.29 -2.19 2.92
C ILE A 31 2.10 -0.88 3.70
N PRO A 32 3.19 -0.27 4.21
CA PRO A 32 3.15 1.06 4.81
C PRO A 32 2.53 2.09 3.87
N ILE A 33 1.60 2.90 4.38
CA ILE A 33 1.24 4.18 3.77
C ILE A 33 1.89 5.26 4.63
N ARG A 34 2.85 5.99 4.05
CA ARG A 34 3.61 7.04 4.73
C ARG A 34 3.12 8.42 4.33
N ALA A 35 3.18 9.36 5.26
CA ALA A 35 3.08 10.78 4.96
C ALA A 35 4.44 11.30 4.46
N VAL A 36 4.44 12.10 3.39
CA VAL A 36 5.64 12.64 2.76
C VAL A 36 5.70 14.16 3.00
N GLY A 37 6.27 14.59 4.14
CA GLY A 37 6.58 16.00 4.40
C GLY A 37 5.43 17.00 4.27
N GLY A 38 4.18 16.56 4.42
CA GLY A 38 2.98 17.38 4.18
C GLY A 38 2.51 17.46 2.71
N SER A 39 3.27 16.89 1.78
CA SER A 39 2.98 16.90 0.33
C SER A 39 2.04 15.78 -0.12
N GLY A 40 1.77 14.78 0.73
CA GLY A 40 0.88 13.67 0.39
C GLY A 40 1.28 12.34 1.03
N PHE A 41 0.93 11.25 0.35
CA PHE A 41 1.08 9.88 0.81
C PHE A 41 1.80 9.01 -0.21
N SER A 42 2.63 8.08 0.27
CA SER A 42 3.42 7.15 -0.55
C SER A 42 3.43 5.74 0.05
N LEU A 43 3.57 4.72 -0.80
CA LEU A 43 3.60 3.31 -0.38
C LEU A 43 5.02 2.80 -0.09
N GLY A 44 5.14 1.98 0.95
CA GLY A 44 6.35 1.20 1.25
C GLY A 44 7.44 2.01 1.95
N LYS A 45 8.71 1.68 1.68
CA LYS A 45 9.88 2.39 2.24
C LYS A 45 10.21 3.65 1.43
N GLU A 46 10.83 4.62 2.09
CA GLU A 46 11.38 5.83 1.46
C GLU A 46 12.54 5.52 0.52
N GLY A 47 12.82 6.41 -0.43
CA GLY A 47 14.02 6.38 -1.26
C GLY A 47 13.91 5.46 -2.47
N LYS A 48 12.69 5.14 -2.90
CA LYS A 48 12.47 4.44 -4.17
C LYS A 48 12.84 5.37 -5.32
N ARG A 49 13.53 4.84 -6.34
CA ARG A 49 13.92 5.62 -7.54
C ARG A 49 12.73 6.24 -8.28
N HIS A 50 11.56 5.60 -8.21
CA HIS A 50 10.30 6.09 -8.75
C HIS A 50 9.26 6.06 -7.63
N GLU A 51 9.45 6.94 -6.66
CA GLU A 51 8.50 7.09 -5.56
C GLU A 51 7.27 7.88 -6.03
N GLU A 52 6.10 7.24 -5.93
CA GLU A 52 4.82 7.86 -6.25
C GLU A 52 4.24 8.54 -5.01
N VAL A 53 3.84 9.80 -5.17
CA VAL A 53 3.26 10.60 -4.08
C VAL A 53 1.88 11.06 -4.50
N PHE A 54 0.88 10.75 -3.67
CA PHE A 54 -0.52 11.04 -3.92
C PHE A 54 -1.04 12.09 -2.93
N PRO A 55 -1.94 12.99 -3.34
CA PRO A 55 -2.46 14.05 -2.46
C PRO A 55 -3.32 13.51 -1.31
N SER A 56 -3.85 12.29 -1.42
CA SER A 56 -4.62 11.62 -0.37
C SER A 56 -4.53 10.10 -0.49
N VAL A 57 -4.94 9.40 0.57
CA VAL A 57 -5.09 7.94 0.54
C VAL A 57 -6.12 7.50 -0.51
N VAL A 58 -7.20 8.26 -0.72
CA VAL A 58 -8.22 7.93 -1.73
C VAL A 58 -7.62 7.92 -3.13
N HIS A 59 -6.87 8.97 -3.50
CA HIS A 59 -6.22 9.05 -4.82
C HIS A 59 -5.16 7.95 -5.01
N LEU A 60 -4.46 7.58 -3.93
CA LEU A 60 -3.52 6.45 -3.93
C LEU A 60 -4.25 5.13 -4.26
N ILE A 61 -5.39 4.89 -3.62
CA ILE A 61 -6.18 3.68 -3.88
C ILE A 61 -6.74 3.69 -5.30
N GLU A 62 -7.37 4.79 -5.73
CA GLU A 62 -7.93 4.94 -7.09
C GLU A 62 -6.87 4.70 -8.18
N HIS A 63 -5.64 5.15 -7.97
CA HIS A 63 -4.53 4.87 -8.87
C HIS A 63 -4.28 3.36 -8.96
N TYR A 64 -4.07 2.67 -7.84
CA TYR A 64 -3.78 1.22 -7.84
C TYR A 64 -5.02 0.32 -8.09
N GLN A 65 -6.21 0.92 -8.26
CA GLN A 65 -7.37 0.22 -8.84
C GLN A 65 -7.21 0.03 -10.36
N HIS A 66 -6.46 0.92 -11.02
CA HIS A 66 -6.25 0.91 -12.46
C HIS A 66 -4.84 0.41 -12.83
N GLU A 67 -3.83 0.81 -12.05
CA GLU A 67 -2.43 0.44 -12.26
C GLU A 67 -2.01 -0.70 -11.31
N PRO A 68 -1.31 -1.74 -11.79
CA PRO A 68 -0.89 -2.85 -10.93
C PRO A 68 0.09 -2.43 -9.83
N LEU A 69 -0.24 -2.76 -8.59
CA LEU A 69 0.65 -2.58 -7.44
C LEU A 69 1.66 -3.72 -7.36
N ASN A 70 2.95 -3.39 -7.34
CA ASN A 70 4.02 -4.37 -7.10
C ASN A 70 4.03 -4.82 -5.63
N LEU A 71 3.88 -6.13 -5.44
CA LEU A 71 3.95 -6.82 -4.17
C LEU A 71 5.31 -7.53 -4.04
N VAL A 72 5.93 -7.42 -2.86
CA VAL A 72 7.20 -8.10 -2.57
C VAL A 72 7.03 -8.91 -1.30
N ASN A 73 7.13 -10.22 -1.43
CA ASN A 73 7.17 -11.11 -0.28
C ASN A 73 8.55 -10.98 0.37
N ARG A 74 8.61 -10.48 1.60
CA ARG A 74 9.90 -10.24 2.28
C ARG A 74 10.58 -11.52 2.78
N GLN A 75 9.84 -12.62 2.88
CA GLN A 75 10.38 -13.90 3.33
C GLN A 75 11.01 -14.67 2.16
N THR A 76 10.34 -14.68 1.01
CA THR A 76 10.79 -15.43 -0.18
C THR A 76 11.51 -14.57 -1.22
N SER A 77 11.39 -13.25 -1.14
CA SER A 77 11.82 -12.27 -2.16
C SER A 77 11.07 -12.38 -3.50
N GLU A 78 9.98 -13.14 -3.55
CA GLU A 78 9.10 -13.22 -4.71
C GLU A 78 8.44 -11.86 -4.98
N ARG A 79 8.22 -11.60 -6.27
CA ARG A 79 7.62 -10.37 -6.76
C ARG A 79 6.36 -10.73 -7.53
N GLU A 80 5.28 -10.09 -7.15
CA GLU A 80 3.97 -10.26 -7.79
C GLU A 80 3.38 -8.87 -8.06
N CYS A 81 2.30 -8.80 -8.83
CA CYS A 81 1.55 -7.56 -8.95
C CYS A 81 0.05 -7.83 -9.06
N THR A 82 -0.74 -6.90 -8.55
CA THR A 82 -2.21 -6.97 -8.60
C THR A 82 -2.79 -5.57 -8.54
N ALA A 83 -3.96 -5.37 -9.15
CA ALA A 83 -4.79 -4.20 -8.88
C ALA A 83 -5.56 -4.38 -7.55
N LEU A 84 -6.00 -3.26 -6.97
CA LEU A 84 -6.84 -3.21 -5.77
C LEU A 84 -8.32 -3.37 -6.13
N LEU A 85 -8.80 -4.59 -6.31
CA LEU A 85 -10.10 -4.83 -6.95
C LEU A 85 -11.28 -4.84 -5.96
N TYR A 86 -11.09 -5.42 -4.78
CA TYR A 86 -12.20 -5.72 -3.87
C TYR A 86 -11.95 -5.10 -2.49
N PRO A 87 -12.62 -3.98 -2.13
CA PRO A 87 -12.51 -3.44 -0.79
C PRO A 87 -13.13 -4.43 0.21
N ALA A 88 -12.40 -4.78 1.26
CA ALA A 88 -12.91 -5.59 2.35
C ALA A 88 -13.81 -4.72 3.25
N ILE A 89 -14.97 -5.24 3.61
CA ILE A 89 -15.82 -4.69 4.66
C ILE A 89 -15.39 -5.35 5.97
N LEU A 90 -14.94 -4.55 6.95
CA LEU A 90 -14.66 -4.99 8.32
C LEU A 90 -15.86 -4.71 9.22
#